data_AF-A0A562VEK8-F1
#
_entry.id   AF-A0A562VEK8-F1
#
_cell.length_a   1.000
_cell.length_b   1.000
_cell.length_c   1.000
_cell.angle_alpha   90.00
_cell.angle_beta   90.00
_cell.angle_gamma   90.00
#
_symmetry.space_group_name_H-M   'P 1'
#
loop_
_entity.id
_entity.type
_entity.pdbx_description
1 polymer ?
#
loop_
_entity_poly.entity_id
_entity_poly.type
_entity_poly.pdbx_seq_one_letter_code
_entity_poly.pdbx_strand_id
1 'polypeptide(L)'
;MTSELRIDDITDLWRTGAVHLRTAAVQFAKAAQSAHDSAADQDAAFTRTSGGRGPLYPVWTALRNRLQDEVFVKSRDNLVRAGEVLAAVAVDFAERDAGHSAELDRVREQVEDGPEYERPPTVPTAPSSDDPQ
;
A
#
# COMPACT_ATOMS: atom_id res chain seq x y z
N MET A 1 -35.58 8.76 -3.43
CA MET A 1 -35.23 7.55 -2.65
C MET A 1 -33.79 7.72 -2.21
N THR A 2 -33.57 8.17 -0.98
CA THR A 2 -32.27 8.04 -0.32
C THR A 2 -32.13 6.58 0.08
N SER A 3 -31.18 5.86 -0.51
CA SER A 3 -30.86 4.51 -0.06
C SER A 3 -30.28 4.65 1.35
N GLU A 4 -30.93 4.04 2.33
CA GLU A 4 -30.44 3.99 3.70
C GLU A 4 -29.20 3.09 3.71
N LEU A 5 -28.05 3.64 4.09
CA LEU A 5 -26.79 2.91 4.21
C LEU A 5 -26.93 1.92 5.37
N ARG A 6 -26.67 0.63 5.11
CA ARG A 6 -26.75 -0.40 6.16
C ARG A 6 -25.46 -0.41 6.97
N ILE A 7 -25.55 -0.87 8.22
CA ILE A 7 -24.37 -1.02 9.07
C ILE A 7 -23.31 -1.96 8.45
N ASP A 8 -23.74 -2.96 7.70
CA ASP A 8 -22.86 -3.86 6.95
C ASP A 8 -22.04 -3.08 5.91
N ASP A 9 -22.67 -2.13 5.21
CA ASP A 9 -22.00 -1.29 4.21
C ASP A 9 -20.94 -0.38 4.85
N ILE A 10 -21.24 0.19 6.02
CA ILE A 10 -20.30 1.01 6.81
C ILE A 10 -19.12 0.17 7.28
N THR A 11 -19.42 -1.04 7.75
CA THR A 11 -18.43 -1.99 8.24
C THR A 11 -17.48 -2.45 7.13
N ASP A 12 -18.04 -2.82 5.99
CA ASP A 12 -17.28 -3.23 4.80
C ASP A 12 -16.44 -2.09 4.25
N LEU A 13 -16.96 -0.86 4.27
CA LEU A 13 -16.22 0.34 3.88
C LEU A 13 -15.01 0.57 4.79
N TRP A 14 -15.21 0.45 6.10
CA TRP A 14 -14.12 0.56 7.07
C TRP A 14 -13.07 -0.55 6.87
N ARG A 15 -13.49 -1.82 6.76
CA ARG A 15 -12.56 -2.95 6.52
C ARG A 15 -11.79 -2.81 5.22
N THR A 16 -12.46 -2.37 4.16
CA THR A 16 -11.81 -2.10 2.87
C THR A 16 -10.72 -1.05 3.02
N GLY A 17 -11.01 0.06 3.70
CA GLY A 17 -10.05 1.14 3.88
C GLY A 17 -8.91 0.80 4.85
N ALA A 18 -9.27 0.33 6.04
CA ALA A 18 -8.34 0.11 7.14
C ALA A 18 -7.52 -1.18 6.98
N VAL A 19 -8.03 -2.20 6.30
CA VAL A 19 -7.35 -3.50 6.17
C VAL A 19 -6.94 -3.73 4.73
N HIS A 20 -7.88 -3.89 3.81
CA HIS A 20 -7.58 -4.41 2.47
C HIS A 20 -6.68 -3.49 1.64
N LEU A 21 -6.98 -2.19 1.58
CA LEU A 21 -6.16 -1.25 0.82
C LEU A 21 -4.77 -1.07 1.45
N ARG A 22 -4.67 -1.08 2.78
CA ARG A 22 -3.37 -1.03 3.46
C ARG A 22 -2.56 -2.31 3.23
N THR A 23 -3.18 -3.48 3.22
CA THR A 23 -2.53 -4.75 2.87
C THR A 23 -1.99 -4.73 1.44
N ALA A 24 -2.76 -4.19 0.49
CA ALA A 24 -2.27 -3.99 -0.87
C ALA A 24 -1.09 -3.00 -0.91
N ALA A 25 -1.17 -1.90 -0.14
CA ALA A 25 -0.09 -0.92 -0.04
C ALA A 25 1.22 -1.53 0.49
N VAL A 26 1.15 -2.48 1.42
CA VAL A 26 2.32 -3.25 1.89
C VAL A 26 2.98 -4.03 0.75
N GLN A 27 2.21 -4.63 -0.16
CA GLN A 27 2.77 -5.37 -1.29
C GLN A 27 3.50 -4.44 -2.27
N PHE A 28 2.95 -3.25 -2.52
CA PHE A 28 3.62 -2.24 -3.34
C PHE A 28 4.89 -1.68 -2.67
N ALA A 29 4.89 -1.50 -1.35
CA ALA A 29 6.10 -1.14 -0.63
C ALA A 29 7.19 -2.23 -0.74
N LYS A 30 6.81 -3.51 -0.61
CA LYS A 30 7.73 -4.64 -0.82
C LYS A 30 8.27 -4.68 -2.25
N ALA A 31 7.43 -4.44 -3.25
CA ALA A 31 7.85 -4.37 -4.64
C ALA A 31 8.84 -3.22 -4.90
N ALA A 32 8.61 -2.04 -4.29
CA ALA A 32 9.54 -0.92 -4.32
C ALA A 32 10.89 -1.29 -3.68
N GLN A 33 10.86 -1.97 -2.52
CA GLN A 33 12.08 -2.46 -1.87
C GLN A 33 12.83 -3.47 -2.74
N SER A 34 12.14 -4.43 -3.35
CA SER A 34 12.78 -5.40 -4.26
C SER A 34 13.37 -4.73 -5.50
N ALA A 35 12.69 -3.71 -6.04
CA ALA A 35 13.22 -2.91 -7.14
C ALA A 35 14.47 -2.14 -6.70
N HIS A 36 14.45 -1.53 -5.51
CA HIS A 36 15.61 -0.90 -4.89
C HIS A 36 16.76 -1.88 -4.81
N ASP A 37 16.62 -2.98 -4.08
CA ASP A 37 17.68 -3.95 -3.81
C ASP A 37 18.30 -4.52 -5.10
N SER A 38 17.51 -4.65 -6.19
CA SER A 38 18.02 -5.11 -7.49
C SER A 38 19.08 -4.18 -8.10
N ALA A 39 19.19 -2.94 -7.63
CA ALA A 39 20.22 -2.00 -8.04
C ALA A 39 21.63 -2.38 -7.54
N ALA A 40 21.76 -3.28 -6.57
CA ALA A 40 23.05 -3.73 -6.06
C ALA A 40 23.66 -4.74 -7.04
N ASP A 41 22.81 -5.60 -7.60
CA ASP A 41 23.20 -6.69 -8.48
C ASP A 41 23.36 -6.25 -9.96
N GLN A 42 22.78 -5.10 -10.33
CA GLN A 42 22.77 -4.64 -11.73
C GLN A 42 24.20 -4.42 -12.27
N ASP A 43 25.13 -3.93 -11.45
CA ASP A 43 26.48 -3.58 -11.91
C ASP A 43 27.23 -4.83 -12.35
N ALA A 44 27.11 -5.91 -11.58
CA ALA A 44 27.66 -7.21 -11.94
C ALA A 44 26.94 -7.80 -13.18
N ALA A 45 25.61 -7.74 -13.23
CA ALA A 45 24.81 -8.35 -14.30
C ALA A 45 25.07 -7.76 -15.70
N PHE A 46 25.45 -6.48 -15.77
CA PHE A 46 25.66 -5.77 -17.04
C PHE A 46 27.13 -5.43 -17.34
N THR A 47 28.07 -5.85 -16.48
CA THR A 47 29.50 -5.71 -16.76
C THR A 47 29.91 -6.67 -17.87
N ARG A 48 30.56 -6.14 -18.91
CA ARG A 48 31.07 -6.93 -20.03
C ARG A 48 32.43 -7.53 -19.71
N THR A 49 32.76 -8.67 -20.32
CA THR A 49 34.09 -9.31 -20.24
C THR A 49 35.22 -8.39 -20.73
N SER A 50 34.94 -7.45 -21.62
CA SER A 50 35.88 -6.44 -22.11
C SER A 50 36.12 -5.27 -21.14
N GLY A 51 35.46 -5.25 -19.98
CA GLY A 51 35.33 -4.08 -19.14
C GLY A 51 34.23 -3.12 -19.63
N GLY A 52 33.65 -2.37 -18.69
CA GLY A 52 32.56 -1.41 -18.95
C GLY A 52 31.16 -2.02 -18.93
N ARG A 53 30.15 -1.15 -18.84
CA ARG A 53 28.73 -1.52 -18.81
C ARG A 53 28.19 -1.70 -20.23
N GLY A 54 27.37 -2.73 -20.45
CA GLY A 54 26.69 -2.95 -21.74
C GLY A 54 25.63 -1.88 -22.05
N PRO A 55 25.20 -1.76 -23.32
CA PRO A 55 24.21 -0.75 -23.76
C PRO A 55 22.83 -0.91 -23.12
N LEU A 56 22.52 -2.10 -22.60
CA LEU A 56 21.27 -2.36 -21.89
C LEU A 56 21.25 -1.78 -20.46
N TYR A 57 22.42 -1.50 -19.87
CA TYR A 57 22.51 -0.97 -18.51
C TYR A 57 21.70 0.31 -18.31
N PRO A 58 21.93 1.41 -19.05
CA PRO A 58 21.18 2.65 -18.83
C PRO A 58 19.68 2.49 -19.10
N VAL A 59 19.30 1.63 -20.06
CA VAL A 59 17.88 1.36 -20.38
C VAL A 59 17.21 0.61 -19.24
N TRP A 60 17.89 -0.40 -18.68
CA TRP A 60 17.40 -1.16 -17.53
C TRP A 60 17.28 -0.29 -16.29
N THR A 61 18.33 0.47 -15.95
CA THR A 61 18.31 1.39 -14.79
C THR A 61 17.16 2.38 -14.90
N ALA A 62 16.94 2.98 -16.08
CA ALA A 62 15.83 3.91 -16.29
C ALA A 62 14.45 3.23 -16.12
N LEU A 63 14.28 2.02 -16.66
CA LEU A 63 13.04 1.25 -16.50
C LEU A 63 12.77 0.91 -15.02
N ARG A 64 13.78 0.38 -14.32
CA ARG A 64 13.67 0.02 -12.91
C ARG A 64 13.33 1.23 -12.05
N ASN A 65 14.04 2.34 -12.19
CA ASN A 65 13.78 3.56 -11.44
C ASN A 65 12.35 4.05 -11.67
N ARG A 66 11.91 4.04 -12.94
CA ARG A 66 10.54 4.42 -13.28
C ARG A 66 9.49 3.50 -12.64
N LEU A 67 9.72 2.18 -12.65
CA LEU A 67 8.83 1.24 -12.00
C LEU A 67 8.78 1.46 -10.47
N GLN A 68 9.94 1.66 -9.85
CA GLN A 68 10.02 1.94 -8.42
C GLN A 68 9.25 3.22 -8.06
N ASP A 69 9.60 4.34 -8.68
CA ASP A 69 9.12 5.66 -8.25
C ASP A 69 7.72 5.99 -8.78
N GLU A 70 7.44 5.69 -10.05
CA GLU A 70 6.17 6.09 -10.67
C GLU A 70 5.07 5.05 -10.50
N VAL A 71 5.42 3.77 -10.30
CA VAL A 71 4.42 2.70 -10.18
C VAL A 71 4.33 2.23 -8.74
N PHE A 72 5.40 1.71 -8.14
CA PHE A 72 5.30 1.08 -6.83
C PHE A 72 5.09 2.08 -5.69
N VAL A 73 5.94 3.10 -5.58
CA VAL A 73 5.83 4.14 -4.55
C VAL A 73 4.49 4.87 -4.67
N LYS A 74 4.13 5.36 -5.87
CA LYS A 74 2.84 6.06 -6.08
C LYS A 74 1.63 5.19 -5.81
N SER A 75 1.64 3.91 -6.22
CA SER A 75 0.50 3.01 -5.95
C SER A 75 0.35 2.76 -4.46
N ARG A 76 1.46 2.54 -3.74
CA ARG A 76 1.47 2.44 -2.28
C ARG A 76 0.85 3.69 -1.64
N ASP A 77 1.28 4.88 -2.03
CA ASP A 77 0.78 6.13 -1.45
C ASP A 77 -0.70 6.38 -1.76
N ASN A 78 -1.13 6.09 -2.98
CA ASN A 78 -2.54 6.21 -3.38
C ASN A 78 -3.43 5.26 -2.60
N LEU A 79 -2.98 4.01 -2.36
CA LEU A 79 -3.72 3.02 -1.58
C LEU A 79 -3.81 3.40 -0.10
N VAL A 80 -2.73 3.91 0.48
CA VAL A 80 -2.73 4.43 1.86
C VAL A 80 -3.73 5.57 1.99
N ARG A 81 -3.65 6.58 1.11
CA ARG A 81 -4.54 7.74 1.14
C ARG A 81 -6.00 7.35 0.90
N ALA A 82 -6.27 6.49 -0.08
CA ALA A 82 -7.62 5.99 -0.34
C ALA A 82 -8.16 5.21 0.87
N GLY A 83 -7.33 4.36 1.48
CA GLY A 83 -7.69 3.61 2.67
C GLY A 83 -8.04 4.48 3.87
N GLU A 84 -7.24 5.52 4.12
CA GLU A 84 -7.51 6.52 5.16
C GLU A 84 -8.82 7.25 4.91
N VAL A 85 -9.09 7.67 3.67
CA VAL A 85 -10.33 8.36 3.30
C VAL A 85 -11.54 7.45 3.49
N LEU A 86 -11.51 6.19 3.01
CA LEU A 86 -12.65 5.27 3.17
C LEU A 86 -12.92 4.96 4.63
N ALA A 87 -11.88 4.70 5.42
CA ALA A 87 -12.03 4.46 6.86
C ALA A 87 -12.61 5.70 7.57
N ALA A 88 -12.14 6.91 7.23
CA ALA A 88 -12.66 8.15 7.80
C ALA A 88 -14.14 8.40 7.42
N VAL A 89 -14.53 8.12 6.17
CA VAL A 89 -15.92 8.23 5.73
C VAL A 89 -16.82 7.25 6.48
N ALA A 90 -16.37 6.00 6.68
CA ALA A 90 -17.12 5.02 7.46
C ALA A 90 -17.35 5.49 8.91
N VAL A 91 -16.34 6.10 9.54
CA VAL A 91 -16.46 6.69 10.88
C VAL A 91 -17.45 7.84 10.91
N ASP A 92 -17.32 8.79 9.99
CA ASP A 92 -18.21 9.95 9.90
C ASP A 92 -19.69 9.53 9.70
N PHE A 93 -19.94 8.46 8.93
CA PHE A 93 -21.28 7.88 8.82
C PHE A 93 -21.75 7.22 10.11
N ALA A 94 -20.89 6.44 10.77
CA ALA A 94 -21.24 5.75 12.01
C ALA A 94 -21.50 6.71 13.18
N GLU A 95 -20.80 7.85 13.24
CA GLU A 95 -20.98 8.87 14.27
C GLU A 95 -22.28 9.68 14.09
N ARG A 96 -22.69 9.93 12.84
CA ARG A 96 -23.93 10.65 12.53
C ARG A 96 -25.19 9.84 12.81
N ASP A 97 -25.10 8.52 12.72
CA ASP A 97 -26.20 7.61 13.00
C ASP A 97 -25.96 6.92 14.34
N ALA A 98 -26.57 7.44 15.42
CA ALA A 98 -26.26 7.10 16.81
C ALA A 98 -26.32 5.59 17.14
N GLY A 99 -26.93 4.75 16.30
CA GLY A 99 -26.93 3.29 16.44
C GLY A 99 -25.71 2.57 15.87
N HIS A 100 -24.95 3.21 14.97
CA HIS A 100 -23.91 2.57 14.17
C HIS A 100 -22.49 2.71 14.76
N SER A 101 -22.22 3.73 15.56
CA SER A 101 -20.91 3.91 16.20
C SER A 101 -20.51 2.71 17.07
N ALA A 102 -21.43 2.21 17.91
CA ALA A 102 -21.15 1.07 18.78
C ALA A 102 -20.87 -0.23 18.01
N GLU A 103 -21.49 -0.40 16.85
CA GLU A 103 -21.25 -1.58 16.01
C GLU A 103 -19.91 -1.47 15.27
N LEU A 104 -19.57 -0.27 14.76
CA LEU A 104 -18.25 -0.03 14.17
C LEU A 104 -17.12 -0.27 15.19
N ASP A 105 -17.31 0.15 16.44
CA ASP A 105 -16.36 -0.09 17.53
C ASP A 105 -16.21 -1.59 17.84
N ARG A 106 -17.31 -2.35 17.87
CA ARG A 106 -17.24 -3.82 18.00
C ARG A 106 -16.47 -4.46 16.84
N VAL A 107 -16.67 -3.99 15.61
CA VAL A 107 -15.94 -4.55 14.47
C VAL A 107 -14.45 -4.26 14.58
N ARG A 108 -14.07 -3.05 15.02
CA ARG A 108 -12.67 -2.69 15.25
C ARG A 108 -12.04 -3.61 16.28
N GLU A 109 -12.71 -3.83 17.41
CA GLU A 109 -12.26 -4.73 18.46
C GLU A 109 -12.11 -6.17 17.94
N GLN A 110 -13.11 -6.68 17.21
CA GLN A 110 -13.03 -8.01 16.58
C GLN A 110 -11.86 -8.14 15.61
N VAL A 111 -11.58 -7.09 14.85
CA VAL A 111 -10.49 -7.06 13.89
C VAL A 111 -9.13 -7.01 14.59
N GLU A 112 -9.01 -6.24 15.68
CA GLU A 112 -7.79 -6.17 16.50
C GLU A 112 -7.50 -7.49 17.22
N ASP A 113 -8.53 -8.17 17.74
CA ASP A 113 -8.44 -9.48 18.39
C ASP A 113 -8.33 -10.64 17.39
N GLY A 114 -8.70 -10.39 16.13
CA GLY A 114 -8.65 -11.35 15.04
C GLY A 114 -7.24 -11.80 14.67
N PRO A 115 -7.10 -12.73 13.72
CA PRO A 115 -5.80 -13.15 13.21
C PRO A 115 -5.05 -11.97 12.54
N GLU A 116 -3.72 -12.03 12.53
CA GLU A 116 -2.86 -10.92 12.06
C GLU A 116 -3.20 -10.44 10.64
N TYR A 117 -3.65 -11.33 9.74
CA TYR A 117 -4.01 -11.00 8.36
C TYR A 117 -5.32 -10.20 8.23
N GLU A 118 -6.13 -10.12 9.28
CA GLU A 118 -7.36 -9.31 9.33
C GLU A 118 -7.11 -7.94 9.98
N ARG A 119 -6.01 -7.77 10.72
CA ARG A 119 -5.67 -6.52 11.40
C ARG A 119 -5.19 -5.46 10.40
N PRO A 120 -5.50 -4.16 10.62
CA PRO A 120 -4.90 -3.07 9.87
C PRO A 120 -3.36 -3.16 9.90
N PRO A 121 -2.69 -3.34 8.75
CA PRO A 121 -1.25 -3.46 8.77
C PRO A 121 -0.57 -2.09 8.92
N THR A 122 0.62 -2.12 9.50
CA THR A 122 1.57 -1.01 9.38
C THR A 122 2.16 -1.05 7.97
N VAL A 123 1.97 0.03 7.21
CA VAL A 123 2.48 0.13 5.85
C VAL A 123 3.89 0.72 5.90
N PRO A 124 4.93 -0.05 5.52
CA PRO A 124 6.29 0.46 5.56
C PRO A 124 6.47 1.62 4.58
N THR A 125 7.46 2.47 4.85
CA THR A 125 7.96 3.46 3.89
C THR A 125 8.62 2.71 2.73
N ALA A 126 8.30 3.12 1.51
CA ALA A 126 8.92 2.55 0.32
C ALA A 126 10.17 3.37 -0.04
N PRO A 127 11.32 2.74 -0.31
CA PRO A 127 12.49 3.46 -0.82
C PRO A 127 12.22 3.98 -2.23
N SER A 128 12.80 5.14 -2.54
CA SER A 128 12.88 5.75 -3.86
C SER A 128 14.17 5.33 -4.58
N SER A 129 14.20 5.50 -5.90
CA SER A 129 15.38 5.12 -6.68
C SER A 129 16.64 5.97 -6.43
N ASP A 130 16.48 7.11 -5.75
CA ASP A 130 17.56 8.01 -5.34
C ASP A 130 18.11 7.69 -3.93
N ASP A 131 17.46 6.79 -3.18
CA ASP A 131 17.93 6.40 -1.86
C ASP A 131 19.25 5.60 -1.95
N PRO A 132 20.12 5.68 -0.94
CA PRO A 132 21.33 4.88 -0.90
C PRO A 132 21.02 3.39 -0.79
N GLN A 133 21.96 2.59 -1.30
CA GLN A 133 21.98 1.13 -1.22
C GLN A 133 22.86 0.66 -0.09
#